data_AF-A0A947RVQ0-F1
#
_entry.id   AF-A0A947RVQ0-F1
#
_cell.length_a   1.000
_cell.length_b   1.000
_cell.length_c   1.000
_cell.angle_alpha   90.00
_cell.angle_beta   90.00
_cell.angle_gamma   90.00
#
_symmetry.space_group_name_H-M   'P 1'
#
loop_
_entity.id
_entity.type
_entity.pdbx_description
1 polymer ?
#
loop_
_entity_poly.entity_id
_entity_poly.type
_entity_poly.pdbx_seq_one_letter_code
_entity_poly.pdbx_strand_id
1 'polypeptide(L)'
;LVFCCLLFMVPSGLRIYHSERLFLAEDTRTQCYDWITKNIAYGSAIALDATGPVFPRLKQTKELVEESFSNFNNPKFATPEGSMSYKVKLLLSNPDYPEDTYRILYLRKKISRKNRFLGLYPESLLDMDELRRQGIEYVVAHNILLSSYYKDFLEQLEEGSVLVKEFSPYKPGRGRIKPLEESSLAAAPFSFRELSDRERPGPVLRIYRLR
;
A
#
# COMPACT_ATOMS: atom_id res chain seq x y z
N LEU A 1 34.91 18.17 -32.55
CA LEU A 1 34.85 16.87 -31.84
C LEU A 1 34.34 17.01 -30.40
N VAL A 2 34.91 17.90 -29.58
CA VAL A 2 34.49 18.16 -28.18
C VAL A 2 33.00 18.55 -28.05
N PHE A 3 32.48 19.40 -28.92
CA PHE A 3 31.07 19.83 -28.90
C PHE A 3 30.08 18.67 -29.16
N CYS A 4 30.45 17.74 -30.05
CA CYS A 4 29.63 16.56 -30.32
C CYS A 4 29.60 15.63 -29.10
N CYS A 5 30.74 15.42 -28.42
CA CYS A 5 30.80 14.63 -27.21
C CYS A 5 29.92 15.21 -26.08
N LEU A 6 29.89 16.54 -25.92
CA LEU A 6 29.01 17.22 -24.97
C LEU A 6 27.52 16.98 -25.29
N LEU A 7 27.12 17.07 -26.56
CA LEU A 7 25.74 16.81 -26.98
C LEU A 7 25.27 15.38 -26.69
N PHE A 8 26.17 14.38 -26.77
CA PHE A 8 25.84 12.99 -26.41
C PHE A 8 25.74 12.77 -24.90
N MET A 9 26.42 13.58 -24.08
CA MET A 9 26.39 13.45 -22.62
C MET A 9 25.18 14.13 -21.98
N VAL A 10 24.60 15.17 -22.60
CA VAL A 10 23.47 15.93 -22.04
C VAL A 10 22.24 15.05 -21.73
N PRO A 11 21.74 14.17 -22.62
CA PRO A 11 20.59 13.32 -22.32
C PRO A 11 20.84 12.38 -21.13
N SER A 12 22.06 11.83 -21.05
CA SER A 12 22.49 10.97 -19.94
C SER A 12 22.56 11.76 -18.63
N GLY A 13 23.15 12.96 -18.65
CA GLY A 13 23.23 13.85 -17.48
C GLY A 13 21.85 14.26 -16.96
N LEU A 14 20.92 14.61 -17.85
CA LEU A 14 19.53 14.91 -17.46
C LEU A 14 18.84 13.71 -16.83
N ARG A 15 19.05 12.51 -17.38
CA ARG A 15 18.48 11.27 -16.83
C ARG A 15 19.04 10.97 -15.43
N ILE A 16 20.33 11.16 -15.22
CA ILE A 16 20.98 11.01 -13.90
C ILE A 16 20.38 12.01 -12.92
N TYR A 17 20.34 13.30 -13.29
CA TYR A 17 19.78 14.35 -12.44
C TYR A 17 18.33 14.06 -12.03
N HIS A 18 17.46 13.68 -12.98
CA HIS A 18 16.08 13.34 -12.66
C HIS A 18 15.98 12.10 -11.77
N SER A 19 16.86 11.11 -11.96
CA SER A 19 16.88 9.89 -11.15
C SER A 19 17.36 10.18 -9.72
N GLU A 20 18.46 10.89 -9.54
CA GLU A 20 18.98 11.27 -8.22
C GLU A 20 17.95 12.10 -7.45
N ARG A 21 17.40 13.14 -8.08
CA ARG A 21 16.35 13.96 -7.48
C ARG A 21 15.13 13.12 -7.06
N LEU A 22 14.75 12.13 -7.89
CA LEU A 22 13.63 11.24 -7.60
C LEU A 22 13.93 10.30 -6.43
N PHE A 23 15.12 9.70 -6.36
CA PHE A 23 15.47 8.74 -5.32
C PHE A 23 15.84 9.38 -3.98
N LEU A 24 16.27 10.64 -3.99
CA LEU A 24 16.51 11.43 -2.78
C LEU A 24 15.22 12.03 -2.21
N ALA A 25 14.16 12.12 -2.99
CA ALA A 25 12.88 12.61 -2.53
C ALA A 25 12.16 11.59 -1.63
N GLU A 26 11.40 12.10 -0.68
CA GLU A 26 10.60 11.28 0.23
C GLU A 26 9.50 10.51 -0.52
N ASP A 27 9.40 9.21 -0.24
CA ASP A 27 8.42 8.32 -0.87
C ASP A 27 6.98 8.64 -0.43
N THR A 28 6.02 8.57 -1.36
CA THR A 28 4.60 8.80 -1.04
C THR A 28 4.06 7.86 0.03
N ARG A 29 4.60 6.64 0.16
CA ARG A 29 4.25 5.71 1.25
C ARG A 29 4.69 6.22 2.62
N THR A 30 5.87 6.85 2.70
CA THR A 30 6.37 7.49 3.92
C THR A 30 5.51 8.70 4.28
N GLN A 31 5.20 9.55 3.30
CA GLN A 31 4.31 10.70 3.50
C GLN A 31 2.91 10.28 3.98
N CYS A 32 2.39 9.19 3.41
CA CYS A 32 1.12 8.61 3.81
C CYS A 32 1.18 8.09 5.26
N TYR A 33 2.24 7.36 5.62
CA TYR A 33 2.48 6.90 6.99
C TYR A 33 2.52 8.05 7.99
N ASP A 34 3.31 9.09 7.71
CA ASP A 34 3.46 10.27 8.55
C ASP A 34 2.13 11.01 8.75
N TRP A 35 1.32 11.09 7.70
CA TRP A 35 0.02 11.72 7.79
C TRP A 35 -0.96 10.87 8.62
N ILE A 36 -1.00 9.55 8.40
CA ILE A 36 -1.86 8.63 9.15
C ILE A 36 -1.55 8.70 10.64
N THR A 37 -0.28 8.60 11.02
CA THR A 37 0.16 8.67 12.42
C THR A 37 -0.17 9.99 13.10
N LYS A 38 -0.21 11.10 12.36
CA LYS A 38 -0.53 12.44 12.88
C LYS A 38 -2.03 12.75 12.91
N ASN A 39 -2.86 12.07 12.10
CA ASN A 39 -4.25 12.48 11.85
C ASN A 39 -5.30 11.39 12.16
N ILE A 40 -4.90 10.12 12.22
CA ILE A 40 -5.78 8.99 12.53
C ILE A 40 -5.37 8.40 13.87
N ALA A 41 -6.32 8.33 14.79
CA ALA A 41 -6.11 7.78 16.12
C ALA A 41 -5.62 6.33 16.05
N TYR A 42 -4.66 5.99 16.92
CA TYR A 42 -4.24 4.60 17.08
C TYR A 42 -5.41 3.72 17.54
N GLY A 43 -5.41 2.46 17.12
CA GLY A 43 -6.51 1.52 17.30
C GLY A 43 -7.59 1.58 16.21
N SER A 44 -7.65 2.66 15.42
CA SER A 44 -8.61 2.76 14.30
C SER A 44 -8.46 1.62 13.30
N ALA A 45 -9.58 1.28 12.67
CA ALA A 45 -9.65 0.22 11.67
C ALA A 45 -9.40 0.77 10.25
N ILE A 46 -8.35 0.24 9.60
CA ILE A 46 -7.89 0.70 8.29
C ILE A 46 -7.88 -0.46 7.31
N ALA A 47 -8.54 -0.29 6.17
CA ALA A 47 -8.49 -1.21 5.06
C ALA A 47 -7.45 -0.78 4.02
N LEU A 48 -6.70 -1.75 3.48
CA LEU A 48 -5.69 -1.55 2.43
C LEU A 48 -6.08 -2.32 1.18
N ASP A 49 -6.17 -1.65 0.04
CA ASP A 49 -6.69 -2.20 -1.22
C ASP A 49 -5.71 -3.09 -2.01
N ALA A 50 -4.45 -3.15 -1.59
CA ALA A 50 -3.39 -3.84 -2.30
C ALA A 50 -2.52 -4.66 -1.35
N THR A 51 -2.02 -5.78 -1.87
CA THR A 51 -1.09 -6.66 -1.16
C THR A 51 0.34 -6.45 -1.67
N GLY A 52 1.33 -6.32 -0.78
CA GLY A 52 2.74 -6.15 -1.14
C GLY A 52 3.34 -4.82 -0.66
N PRO A 53 4.54 -4.42 -1.11
CA PRO A 53 5.25 -3.26 -0.58
C PRO A 53 4.68 -1.90 -1.04
N VAL A 54 3.40 -1.82 -1.37
CA VAL A 54 2.77 -0.65 -2.03
C VAL A 54 2.05 0.28 -1.07
N PHE A 55 1.87 -0.11 0.20
CA PHE A 55 1.17 0.65 1.23
C PHE A 55 2.13 1.25 2.28
N PRO A 56 1.69 2.28 3.06
CA PRO A 56 2.45 2.79 4.20
C PRO A 56 2.74 1.67 5.21
N ARG A 57 3.94 1.62 5.79
CA ARG A 57 4.39 0.55 6.70
C ARG A 57 3.79 0.67 8.11
N LEU A 58 2.47 0.63 8.19
CA LEU A 58 1.70 0.64 9.43
C LEU A 58 1.88 -0.67 10.20
N LYS A 59 1.69 -0.61 11.52
CA LYS A 59 1.78 -1.76 12.42
C LYS A 59 0.39 -2.23 12.81
N GLN A 60 0.19 -3.56 12.79
CA GLN A 60 -1.06 -4.17 13.23
C GLN A 60 -1.15 -4.20 14.76
N THR A 61 -2.36 -4.23 15.30
CA THR A 61 -2.57 -4.44 16.74
C THR A 61 -2.22 -5.88 17.14
N LYS A 62 -1.76 -6.09 18.38
CA LYS A 62 -1.43 -7.43 18.90
C LYS A 62 -2.65 -8.35 18.88
N GLU A 63 -3.82 -7.81 19.25
CA GLU A 63 -5.09 -8.53 19.30
C GLU A 63 -5.45 -9.08 17.92
N LEU A 64 -5.20 -8.31 16.85
CA LEU A 64 -5.48 -8.77 15.49
C LEU A 64 -4.51 -9.85 15.05
N VAL A 65 -3.25 -9.77 15.46
CA VAL A 65 -2.24 -10.81 15.21
C VAL A 65 -2.58 -12.10 15.95
N GLU A 66 -3.06 -12.01 17.19
CA GLU A 66 -3.54 -13.14 18.00
C GLU A 66 -4.82 -13.76 17.45
N GLU A 67 -5.81 -12.94 17.11
CA GLU A 67 -7.06 -13.36 16.43
C GLU A 67 -6.70 -14.09 15.13
N SER A 68 -5.78 -13.49 14.37
CA SER A 68 -5.31 -14.05 13.12
C SER A 68 -4.72 -15.43 13.31
N PHE A 69 -3.81 -15.57 14.27
CA PHE A 69 -3.13 -16.82 14.58
C PHE A 69 -4.06 -17.88 15.18
N SER A 70 -5.00 -17.51 16.04
CA SER A 70 -5.99 -18.43 16.60
C SER A 70 -6.86 -19.03 15.49
N ASN A 71 -7.21 -18.21 14.49
CA ASN A 71 -7.94 -18.66 13.30
C ASN A 71 -7.11 -19.54 12.36
N PHE A 72 -5.77 -19.50 12.44
CA PHE A 72 -4.88 -20.44 11.72
C PHE A 72 -4.91 -21.86 12.31
N ASN A 73 -5.28 -22.06 13.58
CA ASN A 73 -5.42 -23.40 14.18
C ASN A 73 -6.76 -24.09 13.87
N ASN A 74 -7.60 -23.51 13.00
CA ASN A 74 -8.81 -24.16 12.52
C ASN A 74 -8.44 -25.43 11.72
N PRO A 75 -9.10 -26.59 11.92
CA PRO A 75 -8.80 -27.87 11.25
C PRO A 75 -8.80 -27.84 9.70
N LYS A 76 -9.23 -26.73 9.09
CA LYS A 76 -9.10 -26.45 7.66
C LYS A 76 -7.69 -26.02 7.21
N PHE A 77 -6.81 -25.64 8.13
CA PHE A 77 -5.42 -25.32 7.86
C PHE A 77 -4.60 -26.44 8.50
N ALA A 78 -3.95 -27.27 7.68
CA ALA A 78 -3.18 -28.41 8.14
C ALA A 78 -1.95 -27.93 8.91
N THR A 79 -2.12 -27.62 10.20
CA THR A 79 -1.12 -27.15 11.18
C THR A 79 -0.30 -25.93 10.72
N PRO A 80 -0.22 -24.84 11.51
CA PRO A 80 0.85 -23.88 11.29
C PRO A 80 2.18 -24.62 11.48
N GLU A 81 2.91 -24.85 10.38
CA GLU A 81 4.27 -25.37 10.40
C GLU A 81 5.03 -24.70 11.55
N GLY A 82 5.72 -25.47 12.40
CA GLY A 82 6.21 -24.99 13.71
C GLY A 82 7.04 -23.69 13.65
N SER A 83 7.61 -23.36 12.51
CA SER A 83 8.30 -22.09 12.24
C SER A 83 7.37 -20.86 12.27
N MET A 84 6.13 -20.97 11.77
CA MET A 84 5.17 -19.88 11.72
C MET A 84 4.57 -19.60 13.11
N SER A 85 4.23 -20.65 13.86
CA SER A 85 3.77 -20.51 15.24
C SER A 85 4.87 -19.95 16.15
N TYR A 86 6.11 -20.39 15.97
CA TYR A 86 7.26 -19.83 16.66
C TYR A 86 7.47 -18.34 16.32
N LYS A 87 7.37 -17.96 15.04
CA LYS A 87 7.50 -16.55 14.61
C LYS A 87 6.42 -15.65 15.20
N VAL A 88 5.16 -16.09 15.23
CA VAL A 88 4.07 -15.33 15.87
C VAL A 88 4.31 -15.22 17.37
N LYS A 89 4.67 -16.33 18.02
CA LYS A 89 4.97 -16.32 19.46
C LYS A 89 6.08 -15.33 19.79
N LEU A 90 7.17 -15.32 19.01
CA LEU A 90 8.25 -14.34 19.16
C LEU A 90 7.79 -12.90 18.94
N LEU A 91 6.93 -12.66 17.95
CA LEU A 91 6.39 -11.34 17.66
C LEU A 91 5.54 -10.81 18.81
N LEU A 92 4.66 -11.66 19.37
CA LEU A 92 3.76 -11.32 20.48
C LEU A 92 4.50 -11.20 21.81
N SER A 93 5.54 -12.02 22.02
CA SER A 93 6.39 -11.96 23.21
C SER A 93 7.41 -10.81 23.18
N ASN A 94 7.49 -10.04 22.09
CA ASN A 94 8.40 -8.91 22.01
C ASN A 94 7.94 -7.80 22.98
N PRO A 95 8.74 -7.46 24.01
CA PRO A 95 8.40 -6.36 24.93
C PRO A 95 8.39 -5.01 24.20
N ASP A 96 9.16 -4.87 23.13
CA ASP A 96 9.30 -3.63 22.34
C ASP A 96 8.33 -3.58 21.15
N TYR A 97 7.21 -4.31 21.21
CA TYR A 97 6.18 -4.19 20.18
C TYR A 97 5.51 -2.82 20.26
N PRO A 98 5.34 -2.08 19.14
CA PRO A 98 4.79 -0.74 19.16
C PRO A 98 3.38 -0.69 19.78
N GLU A 99 3.09 0.35 20.56
CA GLU A 99 1.72 0.65 21.01
C GLU A 99 0.91 1.37 19.91
N ASP A 100 1.60 2.18 19.09
CA ASP A 100 1.11 2.92 17.94
C ASP A 100 0.70 2.00 16.78
N THR A 101 -0.45 1.36 16.93
CA THR A 101 -0.93 0.28 16.06
C THR A 101 -2.33 0.52 15.54
N TYR A 102 -2.70 -0.18 14.47
CA TYR A 102 -4.00 -0.06 13.80
C TYR A 102 -4.61 -1.43 13.52
N ARG A 103 -5.93 -1.52 13.46
CA ARG A 103 -6.60 -2.75 13.01
C ARG A 103 -6.60 -2.77 11.48
N ILE A 104 -5.58 -3.42 10.89
CA ILE A 104 -5.34 -3.39 9.44
C ILE A 104 -5.94 -4.63 8.74
N LEU A 105 -6.84 -4.40 7.80
CA LEU A 105 -7.43 -5.44 6.96
C LEU A 105 -7.02 -5.26 5.49
N TYR A 106 -6.75 -6.37 4.81
CA TYR A 106 -6.36 -6.36 3.40
C TYR A 106 -7.56 -6.69 2.51
N LEU A 107 -7.92 -5.78 1.61
CA LEU A 107 -9.05 -5.98 0.72
C LEU A 107 -8.70 -6.94 -0.41
N ARG A 108 -9.62 -7.87 -0.69
CA ARG A 108 -9.52 -8.79 -1.81
C ARG A 108 -10.85 -8.99 -2.51
N LYS A 109 -10.78 -9.25 -3.81
CA LYS A 109 -11.96 -9.65 -4.62
C LYS A 109 -12.57 -10.96 -4.15
N LYS A 110 -11.74 -11.91 -3.74
CA LYS A 110 -12.16 -13.21 -3.19
C LYS A 110 -11.26 -13.55 -2.03
N ILE A 111 -11.87 -13.95 -0.92
CA ILE A 111 -11.15 -14.50 0.22
C ILE A 111 -10.67 -15.90 -0.17
N SER A 112 -9.37 -16.06 -0.39
CA SER A 112 -8.78 -17.37 -0.66
C SER A 112 -8.62 -18.13 0.65
N ARG A 113 -8.87 -19.44 0.62
CA ARG A 113 -8.58 -20.37 1.73
C ARG A 113 -7.20 -21.03 1.61
N LYS A 114 -6.49 -20.85 0.49
CA LYS A 114 -5.16 -21.45 0.23
C LYS A 114 -4.06 -20.38 0.32
N ASN A 115 -2.94 -20.71 0.97
CA ASN A 115 -1.70 -19.92 1.10
C ASN A 115 -1.87 -18.51 1.70
N ARG A 116 -2.27 -18.43 2.98
CA ARG A 116 -2.29 -17.17 3.72
C ARG A 116 -0.94 -16.93 4.39
N PHE A 117 -0.25 -15.87 3.99
CA PHE A 117 0.93 -15.38 4.71
C PHE A 117 0.47 -14.36 5.76
N LEU A 118 0.98 -14.45 7.00
CA LEU A 118 0.55 -13.63 8.14
C LEU A 118 0.53 -12.12 7.82
N GLY A 119 1.47 -11.63 7.01
CA GLY A 119 1.54 -10.21 6.66
C GLY A 119 0.45 -9.68 5.72
N LEU A 120 -0.45 -10.55 5.23
CA LEU A 120 -1.56 -10.17 4.34
C LEU A 120 -2.92 -10.67 4.88
N TYR A 121 -2.98 -10.94 6.18
CA TYR A 121 -4.17 -11.36 6.91
C TYR A 121 -4.33 -10.45 8.15
N PRO A 122 -5.55 -10.11 8.60
CA PRO A 122 -6.86 -10.53 8.08
C PRO A 122 -7.25 -9.88 6.76
N GLU A 123 -8.13 -10.57 6.03
CA GLU A 123 -8.64 -10.13 4.73
C GLU A 123 -10.10 -9.67 4.85
N SER A 124 -10.49 -8.69 4.05
CA SER A 124 -11.89 -8.30 3.86
C SER A 124 -12.26 -8.35 2.38
N LEU A 125 -13.56 -8.48 2.09
CA LEU A 125 -14.05 -8.37 0.72
C LEU A 125 -14.00 -6.92 0.26
N LEU A 126 -13.77 -6.71 -1.03
CA LEU A 126 -13.96 -5.41 -1.69
C LEU A 126 -15.46 -5.11 -1.82
N ASP A 127 -16.10 -4.84 -0.68
CA ASP A 127 -17.54 -4.62 -0.55
C ASP A 127 -17.82 -3.61 0.56
N MET A 128 -18.52 -2.52 0.25
CA MET A 128 -18.73 -1.41 1.19
C MET A 128 -19.52 -1.81 2.43
N ASP A 129 -20.46 -2.74 2.31
CA ASP A 129 -21.26 -3.19 3.45
C ASP A 129 -20.47 -4.11 4.37
N GLU A 130 -19.57 -4.92 3.81
CA GLU A 130 -18.60 -5.69 4.60
C GLU A 130 -17.63 -4.77 5.36
N LEU A 131 -17.13 -3.69 4.73
CA LEU A 131 -16.26 -2.73 5.41
C LEU A 131 -16.98 -2.07 6.59
N ARG A 132 -18.23 -1.65 6.40
CA ARG A 132 -19.05 -1.07 7.49
C ARG A 132 -19.31 -2.09 8.60
N ARG A 133 -19.65 -3.33 8.26
CA ARG A 133 -19.90 -4.41 9.24
C ARG A 133 -18.67 -4.71 10.09
N GLN A 134 -17.49 -4.64 9.49
CA GLN A 134 -16.21 -4.86 10.17
C GLN A 134 -15.70 -3.62 10.92
N GLY A 135 -16.47 -2.53 10.92
CA GLY A 135 -16.13 -1.28 11.60
C GLY A 135 -14.93 -0.57 11.00
N ILE A 136 -14.64 -0.77 9.70
CA ILE A 136 -13.58 -0.04 9.01
C ILE A 136 -13.91 1.44 8.99
N GLU A 137 -12.97 2.27 9.40
CA GLU A 137 -13.13 3.72 9.43
C GLU A 137 -12.46 4.38 8.21
N TYR A 138 -11.32 3.82 7.78
CA TYR A 138 -10.53 4.38 6.69
C TYR A 138 -10.15 3.33 5.64
N VAL A 139 -10.09 3.75 4.39
CA VAL A 139 -9.59 2.95 3.27
C VAL A 139 -8.40 3.67 2.63
N VAL A 140 -7.26 3.00 2.57
CA VAL A 140 -6.09 3.46 1.80
C VAL A 140 -6.12 2.76 0.45
N ALA A 141 -6.38 3.53 -0.60
CA ALA A 141 -6.53 3.06 -1.96
C ALA A 141 -5.33 3.46 -2.82
N HIS A 142 -4.74 2.46 -3.48
CA HIS A 142 -3.57 2.55 -4.35
C HIS A 142 -3.95 2.63 -5.83
N ASN A 143 -5.10 2.05 -6.22
CA ASN A 143 -5.67 2.13 -7.56
C ASN A 143 -4.75 1.64 -8.71
N ILE A 144 -3.72 0.83 -8.45
CA ILE A 144 -2.84 0.29 -9.52
C ILE A 144 -3.46 -0.93 -10.21
N LEU A 145 -4.29 -1.71 -9.52
CA LEU A 145 -4.95 -2.89 -10.08
C LEU A 145 -6.40 -2.58 -10.44
N LEU A 146 -6.61 -1.65 -11.38
CA LEU A 146 -7.93 -1.30 -11.92
C LEU A 146 -8.47 -2.41 -12.82
N SER A 147 -8.78 -3.57 -12.25
CA SER A 147 -9.70 -4.51 -12.88
C SER A 147 -11.10 -3.89 -12.96
N SER A 148 -11.96 -4.33 -13.88
CA SER A 148 -13.34 -3.82 -14.00
C SER A 148 -14.10 -3.87 -12.65
N TYR A 149 -13.93 -4.96 -11.90
CA TYR A 149 -14.50 -5.12 -10.56
C TYR A 149 -13.98 -4.10 -9.53
N TYR A 150 -12.72 -3.68 -9.66
CA TYR A 150 -12.15 -2.64 -8.79
C TYR A 150 -12.73 -1.26 -9.13
N LYS A 151 -13.12 -1.03 -10.39
CA LYS A 151 -13.77 0.23 -10.81
C LYS A 151 -15.11 0.42 -10.10
N ASP A 152 -15.95 -0.61 -10.08
CA ASP A 152 -17.26 -0.56 -9.42
C ASP A 152 -17.12 -0.30 -7.92
N PHE A 153 -16.18 -0.98 -7.25
CA PHE A 153 -15.88 -0.73 -5.83
C PHE A 153 -15.36 0.69 -5.58
N LEU A 154 -14.48 1.20 -6.46
CA LEU A 154 -13.94 2.56 -6.31
C LEU A 154 -15.04 3.62 -6.46
N GLU A 155 -15.96 3.45 -7.40
CA GLU A 155 -17.13 4.34 -7.56
C GLU A 155 -17.99 4.34 -6.28
N GLN A 156 -18.31 3.16 -5.75
CA GLN A 156 -19.04 3.03 -4.48
C GLN A 156 -18.28 3.64 -3.29
N LEU A 157 -16.95 3.49 -3.25
CA LEU A 157 -16.11 4.10 -2.24
C LEU A 157 -16.16 5.62 -2.35
N GLU A 158 -15.98 6.18 -3.55
CA GLU A 158 -16.00 7.62 -3.78
C GLU A 158 -17.37 8.25 -3.46
N GLU A 159 -18.47 7.56 -3.74
CA GLU A 159 -19.83 8.00 -3.39
C GLU A 159 -20.12 7.86 -1.88
N GLY A 160 -19.67 6.76 -1.26
CA GLY A 160 -19.99 6.38 0.11
C GLY A 160 -19.02 6.89 1.18
N SER A 161 -18.00 7.65 0.81
CA SER A 161 -16.93 8.09 1.71
C SER A 161 -16.52 9.54 1.47
N VAL A 162 -15.54 10.02 2.23
CA VAL A 162 -14.92 11.33 2.03
C VAL A 162 -13.43 11.14 1.77
N LEU A 163 -12.94 11.64 0.64
CA LEU A 163 -11.50 11.71 0.38
C LEU A 163 -10.87 12.72 1.36
N VAL A 164 -10.08 12.23 2.32
CA VAL A 164 -9.44 13.08 3.33
C VAL A 164 -8.02 13.48 2.93
N LYS A 165 -7.34 12.64 2.12
CA LYS A 165 -5.98 12.93 1.67
C LYS A 165 -5.61 12.18 0.39
N GLU A 166 -4.85 12.84 -0.48
CA GLU A 166 -4.18 12.22 -1.64
C GLU A 166 -2.68 12.50 -1.58
N PHE A 167 -1.88 11.47 -1.88
CA PHE A 167 -0.44 11.54 -2.09
C PHE A 167 -0.14 11.11 -3.51
N SER A 168 0.52 11.96 -4.28
CA SER A 168 0.85 11.70 -5.68
C SER A 168 2.37 11.79 -5.89
N PRO A 169 2.97 10.87 -6.65
CA PRO A 169 4.37 10.98 -7.04
C PRO A 169 4.59 12.01 -8.17
N TYR A 170 3.52 12.52 -8.78
CA TYR A 170 3.57 13.39 -9.97
C TYR A 170 3.50 14.89 -9.62
N LYS A 171 4.08 15.72 -10.49
CA LYS A 171 3.97 17.19 -10.41
C LYS A 171 2.50 17.65 -10.47
N PRO A 172 2.12 18.73 -9.76
CA PRO A 172 0.79 19.31 -9.88
C PRO A 172 0.42 19.61 -11.35
N GLY A 173 -0.81 19.28 -11.74
CA GLY A 173 -1.30 19.51 -13.11
C GLY A 173 -0.79 18.53 -14.17
N ARG A 174 0.16 17.63 -13.86
CA ARG A 174 0.52 16.51 -14.74
C ARG A 174 -0.41 15.34 -14.48
N GLY A 175 -1.13 14.90 -15.51
CA GLY A 175 -1.99 13.72 -15.43
C GLY A 175 -1.18 12.46 -15.14
N ARG A 176 -1.82 11.48 -14.48
CA ARG A 176 -1.24 10.15 -14.23
C ARG A 176 -0.79 9.55 -15.56
N ILE A 177 0.51 9.33 -15.74
CA ILE A 177 0.98 8.41 -16.77
C ILE A 177 0.58 7.02 -16.25
N LYS A 178 -0.41 6.40 -16.89
CA LYS A 178 -0.68 4.98 -16.65
C LYS A 178 0.63 4.24 -16.91
N PRO A 179 1.17 3.47 -15.94
CA PRO A 179 2.37 2.67 -16.20
C PRO A 179 2.09 1.87 -17.48
N LEU A 180 2.97 2.04 -18.48
CA LEU A 180 2.77 1.55 -19.83
C LEU A 180 2.75 0.01 -19.91
N GLU A 181 3.06 -0.69 -18.82
CA GLU A 181 3.18 -2.14 -18.80
C GLU A 181 2.37 -2.76 -17.65
N GLU A 182 1.59 -3.80 -17.99
CA GLU A 182 0.94 -4.73 -17.06
C GLU A 182 1.94 -5.50 -16.17
N SER A 183 3.25 -5.38 -16.43
CA SER A 183 4.33 -6.07 -15.72
C SER A 183 5.25 -5.14 -14.92
N SER A 184 4.70 -4.26 -14.07
CA SER A 184 5.52 -3.52 -13.09
C SER A 184 5.90 -4.39 -11.88
N LEU A 185 6.45 -5.59 -12.11
CA LEU A 185 6.97 -6.49 -11.07
C LEU A 185 8.47 -6.27 -10.79
N ALA A 186 9.17 -5.48 -11.60
CA ALA A 186 10.55 -5.09 -11.32
C ALA A 186 10.61 -3.63 -10.88
N ALA A 187 11.37 -3.37 -9.82
CA ALA A 187 11.66 -2.04 -9.32
C ALA A 187 12.27 -1.17 -10.43
N ALA A 188 11.51 -0.16 -10.89
CA ALA A 188 11.97 1.01 -11.63
C ALA A 188 12.41 0.89 -13.12
N PRO A 189 11.65 0.28 -14.05
CA PRO A 189 11.76 0.65 -15.46
C PRO A 189 10.97 1.93 -15.74
N PHE A 190 11.44 3.08 -15.25
CA PHE A 190 10.82 4.37 -15.57
C PHE A 190 11.25 4.83 -16.97
N SER A 191 10.28 5.17 -17.81
CA SER A 191 10.56 5.94 -19.03
C SER A 191 11.15 7.32 -18.67
N PHE A 192 11.91 7.95 -19.56
CA PHE A 192 12.42 9.31 -19.31
C PHE A 192 11.28 10.31 -19.05
N ARG A 193 10.16 10.14 -19.74
CA ARG A 193 8.94 10.92 -19.48
C ARG A 193 8.41 10.70 -18.06
N GLU A 194 8.35 9.45 -17.60
CA GLU A 194 7.92 9.16 -16.23
C GLU A 194 8.90 9.69 -15.18
N LEU A 195 10.21 9.60 -15.41
CA LEU A 195 11.24 10.20 -14.53
C LEU A 195 11.11 11.72 -14.44
N SER A 196 10.80 12.39 -15.56
CA SER A 196 10.67 13.85 -15.60
C SER A 196 9.34 14.38 -15.05
N ASP A 197 8.26 13.59 -15.15
CA ASP A 197 6.94 13.94 -14.66
C ASP A 197 6.73 13.65 -13.16
N ARG A 198 7.51 12.70 -12.61
CA ARG A 198 7.51 12.43 -11.18
C ARG A 198 8.31 13.46 -10.40
N GLU A 199 7.82 13.86 -9.24
CA GLU A 199 8.57 14.61 -8.24
C GLU A 199 9.29 13.70 -7.26
N ARG A 200 8.68 12.56 -6.91
CA ARG A 200 9.08 11.68 -5.80
C ARG A 200 8.73 10.21 -6.08
N PRO A 201 9.32 9.25 -5.35
CA PRO A 201 9.08 7.84 -5.56
C PRO A 201 7.77 7.39 -4.92
N GLY A 202 7.38 6.15 -5.24
CA GLY A 202 6.18 5.53 -4.71
C GLY A 202 4.95 5.69 -5.63
N PRO A 203 3.81 5.14 -5.20
CA PRO A 203 2.58 5.16 -5.97
C PRO A 203 1.67 6.34 -5.61
N VAL A 204 0.54 6.48 -6.33
CA VAL A 204 -0.53 7.35 -5.85
C VAL A 204 -1.28 6.62 -4.74
N LEU A 205 -1.49 7.30 -3.61
CA LEU A 205 -2.24 6.79 -2.48
C LEU A 205 -3.36 7.77 -2.13
N ARG A 206 -4.55 7.24 -1.86
CA ARG A 206 -5.71 8.00 -1.42
C ARG A 206 -6.22 7.44 -0.13
N ILE A 207 -6.58 8.32 0.79
CA ILE A 207 -7.18 7.97 2.06
C ILE A 207 -8.62 8.45 2.02
N TYR A 208 -9.53 7.50 2.13
CA TYR A 208 -10.96 7.73 2.24
C TYR A 208 -11.40 7.44 3.66
N ARG A 209 -12.24 8.31 4.23
CA ARG A 209 -12.93 8.08 5.50
C ARG A 209 -14.36 7.62 5.21
N LEU A 210 -14.72 6.44 5.68
CA LEU A 210 -16.08 5.91 5.52
C LEU A 210 -17.08 6.76 6.33
N ARG A 211 -18.29 6.92 5.79
CA ARG A 211 -19.41 7.60 6.46
C ARG A 211 -20.23 6.62 7.28
#